data_AF-A0A355WK61-F1
#
_entry.id   AF-A0A355WK61-F1
#
_cell.length_a   1.000
_cell.length_b   1.000
_cell.length_c   1.000
_cell.angle_alpha   90.00
_cell.angle_beta   90.00
_cell.angle_gamma   90.00
#
_symmetry.space_group_name_H-M   'P 1'
#
loop_
_entity.id
_entity.type
_entity.pdbx_description
1 polymer ?
#
loop_
_entity_poly.entity_id
_entity_poly.type
_entity_poly.pdbx_seq_one_letter_code
_entity_poly.pdbx_strand_id
1 'polypeptide(L)'
;MNKLLATAAQTAPRAKLEGGRPFVLHAPFEPAGDQPNAIRELVAGIRSGDQNQVLLGATGTGKTFTIAKIIEETQRPAIILAPNKTLAAQLYGEFKGFFPENAVEYFVSFYDYYQPEAYVARSDTFIEKESQINEQIDRMRHSATRALLERDDVIIVASVSCIYGIGSVETYGAMTQDIEVGKEYNQRGVMQDLVAQQYKRNDNAFARGSFRVRGDSLEIWPAHLDDRGWRLSFFGEELEGITEFDTLTGAKTDTLEKIRIYANSHYVTPKPTLNQAIKEIRKELELRLKQFEGEGKLLEAQRLEQRTRFDLEMLEAAGFCNGIENYSRYLTGRMPGEPPPTLFEYIPDNAIVFADESHVSVPQIGGMYKGDFRRKFTLAEHGFRLPSCMDNRPLKFEEWDAMRPQSVFVSATPQKWEMEQSGGIFAEQVIRPTGLVDPMIEIRPVETQVDDLLDEVRKVAAAGMRTLCTTLTKRMAEDLTEYMHEQGIRVRYMHSEIDTLERIEILRDLRLGTFDVLIGINL
;
A
#
# COMPACT_ATOMS: atom_id res chain seq x y z
N MET A 1 27.72 -2.42 16.71
CA MET A 1 26.57 -3.33 16.88
C MET A 1 26.08 -3.80 15.50
N ASN A 2 27.01 -4.26 14.63
CA ASN A 2 26.83 -4.42 13.17
C ASN A 2 27.21 -5.83 12.67
N LYS A 3 26.83 -6.91 13.37
CA LYS A 3 27.22 -8.28 12.97
C LYS A 3 26.24 -9.41 13.36
N LEU A 4 24.93 -9.13 13.45
CA LEU A 4 23.94 -10.13 13.87
C LEU A 4 22.75 -10.34 12.91
N LEU A 5 22.82 -9.89 11.64
CA LEU A 5 21.79 -10.15 10.62
C LEU A 5 22.26 -11.10 9.50
N ALA A 6 23.25 -11.95 9.75
CA ALA A 6 23.85 -12.80 8.71
C ALA A 6 23.67 -14.30 8.99
N THR A 7 22.42 -14.79 9.03
CA THR A 7 22.12 -16.22 8.83
C THR A 7 20.71 -16.41 8.28
N ALA A 8 20.45 -15.89 7.07
CA ALA A 8 19.55 -16.53 6.13
C ALA A 8 20.38 -16.75 4.86
N ALA A 9 20.41 -17.97 4.34
CA ALA A 9 21.09 -18.26 3.08
C ALA A 9 20.39 -17.42 1.99
N GLN A 10 20.99 -16.26 1.64
CA GLN A 10 20.54 -15.43 0.54
C GLN A 10 20.64 -16.29 -0.72
N THR A 11 19.49 -16.78 -1.18
CA THR A 11 19.37 -17.29 -2.54
C THR A 11 19.73 -16.12 -3.44
N ALA A 12 20.77 -16.29 -4.28
CA ALA A 12 21.20 -15.23 -5.19
C ALA A 12 19.96 -14.72 -5.97
N PRO A 13 19.75 -13.40 -6.07
CA PRO A 13 18.58 -12.86 -6.75
C PRO A 13 18.56 -13.41 -8.18
N ARG A 14 17.42 -13.99 -8.58
CA ARG A 14 17.24 -14.47 -9.96
C ARG A 14 17.46 -13.29 -10.92
N ALA A 15 18.02 -13.58 -12.09
CA ALA A 15 18.15 -12.56 -13.13
C ALA A 15 16.77 -11.95 -13.45
N LYS A 16 16.75 -10.61 -13.52
CA LYS A 16 15.59 -9.82 -13.93
C LYS A 16 15.27 -10.12 -15.39
N LEU A 17 14.00 -10.40 -15.71
CA LEU A 17 13.58 -10.65 -17.09
C LEU A 17 13.46 -9.35 -17.90
N GLU A 18 13.17 -8.23 -17.24
CA GLU A 18 12.92 -6.93 -17.86
C GLU A 18 13.88 -5.84 -17.32
N GLY A 19 15.08 -6.23 -16.89
CA GLY A 19 16.09 -5.31 -16.34
C GLY A 19 16.72 -4.37 -17.38
N GLY A 20 17.39 -3.32 -16.92
CA GLY A 20 18.18 -2.40 -17.75
C GLY A 20 17.39 -1.34 -18.54
N ARG A 21 16.09 -1.19 -18.28
CA ARG A 21 15.26 -0.12 -18.86
C ARG A 21 15.48 1.21 -18.10
N PRO A 22 15.70 2.34 -18.79
CA PRO A 22 15.84 3.64 -18.13
C PRO A 22 14.47 4.27 -17.83
N PHE A 23 14.42 5.14 -16.82
CA PHE A 23 13.29 6.05 -16.63
C PHE A 23 13.27 7.12 -17.73
N VAL A 24 12.11 7.30 -18.35
CA VAL A 24 11.88 8.29 -19.41
C VAL A 24 10.74 9.22 -18.99
N LEU A 25 11.08 10.47 -18.66
CA LEU A 25 10.09 11.47 -18.25
C LEU A 25 9.45 12.14 -19.47
N HIS A 26 8.13 12.16 -19.49
CA HIS A 26 7.31 12.88 -20.46
C HIS A 26 6.60 14.04 -19.76
N ALA A 27 6.95 15.27 -20.11
CA ALA A 27 6.27 16.46 -19.62
C ALA A 27 6.26 17.57 -20.69
N PRO A 28 5.16 18.32 -20.86
CA PRO A 28 5.09 19.42 -21.81
C PRO A 28 5.71 20.72 -21.29
N PHE A 29 6.39 20.69 -20.14
CA PHE A 29 6.98 21.83 -19.46
C PHE A 29 8.33 21.47 -18.83
N GLU A 30 9.18 22.47 -18.66
CA GLU A 30 10.50 22.34 -18.04
C GLU A 30 10.47 22.84 -16.57
N PRO A 31 11.43 22.44 -15.72
CA PRO A 31 11.55 22.96 -14.37
C PRO A 31 11.62 24.49 -14.32
N ALA A 32 10.79 25.10 -13.48
CA ALA A 32 10.65 26.55 -13.36
C ALA A 32 10.57 27.02 -11.89
N GLY A 33 10.75 28.32 -11.66
CA GLY A 33 10.82 28.87 -10.30
C GLY A 33 12.02 28.29 -9.54
N ASP A 34 11.78 27.78 -8.34
CA ASP A 34 12.82 27.18 -7.49
C ASP A 34 13.14 25.71 -7.84
N GLN A 35 12.29 25.07 -8.66
CA GLN A 35 12.45 23.65 -8.99
C GLN A 35 13.87 23.29 -9.48
N PRO A 36 14.52 24.05 -10.40
CA PRO A 36 15.86 23.69 -10.88
C PRO A 36 16.94 23.65 -9.78
N ASN A 37 16.82 24.48 -8.75
CA ASN A 37 17.78 24.50 -7.65
C ASN A 37 17.47 23.37 -6.66
N ALA A 38 16.19 23.20 -6.30
CA ALA A 38 15.76 22.11 -5.41
C ALA A 38 16.12 20.72 -5.98
N ILE A 39 15.90 20.50 -7.29
CA ILE A 39 16.28 19.26 -7.97
C ILE A 39 17.80 19.05 -7.85
N ARG A 40 18.60 20.08 -8.17
CA ARG A 40 20.07 19.99 -8.16
C ARG A 40 20.61 19.65 -6.77
N GLU A 41 20.09 20.31 -5.73
CA GLU A 41 20.50 20.09 -4.34
C GLU A 41 20.15 18.68 -3.88
N LEU A 42 18.90 18.24 -4.11
CA LEU A 42 18.44 16.92 -3.69
C LEU A 42 19.17 15.79 -4.44
N VAL A 43 19.39 15.93 -5.75
CA VAL A 43 20.16 14.97 -6.55
C VAL A 43 21.61 14.92 -6.09
N ALA A 44 22.22 16.06 -5.75
CA ALA A 44 23.58 16.09 -5.21
C ALA A 44 23.67 15.36 -3.87
N GLY A 45 22.73 15.60 -2.94
CA GLY A 45 22.66 14.90 -1.66
C GLY A 45 22.42 13.39 -1.81
N ILE A 46 21.58 12.99 -2.78
CA ILE A 46 21.36 11.56 -3.07
C ILE A 46 22.66 10.91 -3.54
N ARG A 47 23.40 11.58 -4.44
CA ARG A 47 24.67 11.08 -5.00
C ARG A 47 25.83 11.11 -3.98
N SER A 48 25.82 12.02 -2.99
CA SER A 48 26.81 12.03 -1.90
C SER A 48 26.55 10.96 -0.84
N GLY A 49 25.38 10.31 -0.86
CA GLY A 49 25.01 9.28 0.09
C GLY A 49 24.26 9.81 1.32
N ASP A 50 23.68 11.01 1.25
CA ASP A 50 22.91 11.58 2.34
C ASP A 50 21.66 10.71 2.59
N GLN A 51 21.53 10.17 3.80
CA GLN A 51 20.48 9.19 4.12
C GLN A 51 19.08 9.82 4.10
N ASN A 52 18.96 11.05 4.60
CA ASN A 52 17.69 11.74 4.78
C ASN A 52 17.81 13.18 4.28
N GLN A 53 16.86 13.61 3.45
CA GLN A 53 16.78 14.98 2.94
C GLN A 53 15.35 15.50 3.05
N VAL A 54 15.18 16.81 3.09
CA VAL A 54 13.87 17.46 3.18
C VAL A 54 13.68 18.39 1.98
N LEU A 55 12.55 18.26 1.29
CA LEU A 55 12.04 19.24 0.34
C LEU A 55 10.96 20.06 1.05
N LEU A 56 11.31 21.30 1.41
CA LEU A 56 10.37 22.28 1.93
C LEU A 56 9.64 22.94 0.73
N GLY A 57 8.53 22.32 0.34
CA GLY A 57 7.78 22.70 -0.85
C GLY A 57 6.43 23.32 -0.51
N ALA A 58 6.21 24.58 -0.89
CA ALA A 58 4.89 25.22 -0.73
C ALA A 58 3.83 24.57 -1.64
N THR A 59 2.55 24.65 -1.25
CA THR A 59 1.45 24.11 -2.06
C THR A 59 1.36 24.83 -3.41
N GLY A 60 1.24 24.05 -4.50
CA GLY A 60 1.15 24.56 -5.86
C GLY A 60 2.50 24.88 -6.52
N THR A 61 3.63 24.56 -5.90
CA THR A 61 4.96 24.74 -6.52
C THR A 61 5.38 23.58 -7.43
N GLY A 62 4.56 22.53 -7.56
CA GLY A 62 4.84 21.38 -8.42
C GLY A 62 5.77 20.33 -7.79
N LYS A 63 5.57 19.99 -6.50
CA LYS A 63 6.38 19.00 -5.76
C LYS A 63 6.49 17.65 -6.48
N THR A 64 5.39 17.14 -7.04
CA THR A 64 5.41 15.87 -7.79
C THR A 64 6.34 15.91 -9.00
N PHE A 65 6.36 17.02 -9.73
CA PHE A 65 7.24 17.17 -10.90
C PHE A 65 8.71 17.24 -10.50
N THR A 66 9.02 17.94 -9.39
CA THR A 66 10.36 17.92 -8.79
C THR A 66 10.80 16.50 -8.43
N ILE A 67 9.93 15.70 -7.80
CA ILE A 67 10.21 14.29 -7.51
C ILE A 67 10.44 13.49 -8.80
N ALA A 68 9.59 13.68 -9.82
CA ALA A 68 9.74 13.01 -11.12
C ALA A 68 11.11 13.31 -11.77
N LYS A 69 11.55 14.57 -11.75
CA LYS A 69 12.90 14.94 -12.24
C LYS A 69 14.02 14.30 -11.43
N ILE A 70 13.88 14.20 -10.11
CA ILE A 70 14.86 13.50 -9.27
C ILE A 70 14.94 12.01 -9.65
N ILE A 71 13.81 11.35 -9.88
CA ILE A 71 13.77 9.95 -10.32
C ILE A 71 14.45 9.78 -11.68
N GLU A 72 14.14 10.66 -12.64
CA GLU A 72 14.78 10.68 -13.96
C GLU A 72 16.30 10.90 -13.86
N GLU A 73 16.77 11.85 -13.05
CA GLU A 73 18.20 12.15 -12.95
C GLU A 73 19.01 11.11 -12.17
N THR A 74 18.37 10.37 -11.27
CA THR A 74 19.02 9.35 -10.45
C THR A 74 18.93 7.96 -11.06
N GLN A 75 17.94 7.71 -11.92
CA GLN A 75 17.68 6.41 -12.54
C GLN A 75 17.54 5.27 -11.51
N ARG A 76 16.91 5.57 -10.36
CA ARG A 76 16.76 4.66 -9.23
C ARG A 76 15.28 4.32 -9.00
N PRO A 77 14.94 3.07 -8.62
CA PRO A 77 13.59 2.71 -8.21
C PRO A 77 13.08 3.66 -7.12
N ALA A 78 11.81 4.03 -7.17
CA ALA A 78 11.22 5.01 -6.27
C ALA A 78 9.97 4.49 -5.58
N ILE A 79 9.85 4.78 -4.29
CA ILE A 79 8.69 4.41 -3.48
C ILE A 79 8.10 5.68 -2.90
N ILE A 80 6.88 6.03 -3.33
CA ILE A 80 6.18 7.24 -2.92
C ILE A 80 5.17 6.87 -1.84
N LEU A 81 5.42 7.27 -0.59
CA LEU A 81 4.53 7.08 0.53
C LEU A 81 3.52 8.21 0.60
N ALA A 82 2.24 7.87 0.52
CA ALA A 82 1.13 8.81 0.66
C ALA A 82 0.32 8.51 1.94
N PRO A 83 -0.13 9.54 2.69
CA PRO A 83 -0.84 9.35 3.96
C PRO A 83 -2.29 8.83 3.79
N ASN A 84 -2.86 8.88 2.59
CA ASN A 84 -4.22 8.43 2.32
C ASN A 84 -4.40 7.91 0.89
N LYS A 85 -5.47 7.12 0.66
CA LYS A 85 -5.76 6.48 -0.64
C LYS A 85 -6.06 7.50 -1.75
N THR A 86 -6.67 8.65 -1.42
CA THR A 86 -7.03 9.67 -2.42
C THR A 86 -5.79 10.32 -3.01
N LEU A 87 -4.87 10.77 -2.16
CA LEU A 87 -3.59 11.34 -2.58
C LEU A 87 -2.73 10.29 -3.29
N ALA A 88 -2.73 9.04 -2.80
CA ALA A 88 -2.04 7.94 -3.47
C ALA A 88 -2.57 7.74 -4.91
N ALA A 89 -3.88 7.77 -5.12
CA ALA A 89 -4.47 7.64 -6.45
C ALA A 89 -4.14 8.83 -7.36
N GLN A 90 -4.11 10.05 -6.82
CA GLN A 90 -3.68 11.25 -7.56
C GLN A 90 -2.23 11.13 -8.01
N LEU A 91 -1.31 10.84 -7.08
CA LEU A 91 0.10 10.66 -7.37
C LEU A 91 0.32 9.52 -8.37
N TYR A 92 -0.40 8.40 -8.23
CA TYR A 92 -0.33 7.31 -9.20
C TYR A 92 -0.70 7.77 -10.62
N GLY A 93 -1.79 8.55 -10.75
CA GLY A 93 -2.19 9.14 -12.03
C GLY A 93 -1.16 10.11 -12.60
N GLU A 94 -0.61 10.99 -11.76
CA GLU A 94 0.44 11.95 -12.14
C GLU A 94 1.71 11.22 -12.62
N PHE A 95 2.23 10.26 -11.83
CA PHE A 95 3.41 9.48 -12.21
C PHE A 95 3.16 8.61 -13.44
N LYS A 96 1.97 8.05 -13.64
CA LYS A 96 1.61 7.36 -14.90
C LYS A 96 1.65 8.29 -16.11
N GLY A 97 1.22 9.54 -15.94
CA GLY A 97 1.32 10.57 -16.98
C GLY A 97 2.77 10.97 -17.27
N PHE A 98 3.59 11.08 -16.22
CA PHE A 98 5.01 11.43 -16.33
C PHE A 98 5.88 10.30 -16.89
N PHE A 99 5.59 9.04 -16.56
CA PHE A 99 6.39 7.87 -16.95
C PHE A 99 5.53 6.80 -17.63
N PRO A 100 4.95 7.09 -18.83
CA PRO A 100 4.06 6.16 -19.52
C PRO A 100 4.75 4.87 -19.99
N GLU A 101 6.07 4.88 -20.15
CA GLU A 101 6.87 3.74 -20.63
C GLU A 101 7.46 2.88 -19.49
N ASN A 102 7.41 3.36 -18.24
CA ASN A 102 8.00 2.70 -17.07
C ASN A 102 6.96 2.03 -16.18
N ALA A 103 7.43 1.19 -15.26
CA ALA A 103 6.57 0.46 -14.31
C ALA A 103 6.14 1.37 -13.15
N VAL A 104 5.11 2.18 -13.39
CA VAL A 104 4.40 2.89 -12.33
C VAL A 104 3.31 1.99 -11.75
N GLU A 105 3.43 1.67 -10.47
CA GLU A 105 2.67 0.65 -9.76
C GLU A 105 1.96 1.25 -8.53
N TYR A 106 0.92 0.55 -8.05
CA TYR A 106 0.07 1.04 -6.97
C TYR A 106 -0.04 -0.01 -5.86
N PHE A 107 0.28 0.38 -4.63
CA PHE A 107 0.32 -0.53 -3.48
C PHE A 107 -0.41 0.05 -2.27
N VAL A 108 -1.72 -0.16 -2.22
CA VAL A 108 -2.58 0.24 -1.10
C VAL A 108 -3.34 -0.96 -0.54
N SER A 109 -4.10 -0.75 0.53
CA SER A 109 -5.01 -1.78 1.03
C SER A 109 -6.02 -2.15 -0.05
N PHE A 110 -6.00 -3.43 -0.44
CA PHE A 110 -6.97 -4.09 -1.33
C PHE A 110 -8.34 -4.34 -0.69
N TYR A 111 -8.60 -3.90 0.52
CA TYR A 111 -9.94 -3.98 1.08
C TYR A 111 -10.74 -2.72 0.74
N ASP A 112 -11.91 -2.91 0.15
CA ASP A 112 -12.95 -1.88 0.01
C ASP A 112 -13.63 -1.64 1.36
N TYR A 113 -13.98 -2.74 2.02
CA TYR A 113 -14.48 -2.76 3.40
C TYR A 113 -13.61 -3.70 4.24
N TYR A 114 -13.22 -3.25 5.44
CA TYR A 114 -12.45 -4.05 6.37
C TYR A 114 -12.85 -3.76 7.81
N GLN A 115 -13.43 -4.77 8.45
CA GLN A 115 -13.70 -4.80 9.88
C GLN A 115 -12.72 -5.78 10.53
N PRO A 116 -11.78 -5.30 11.35
CA PRO A 116 -10.84 -6.19 12.03
C PRO A 116 -11.56 -7.02 13.09
N GLU A 117 -11.05 -8.22 13.31
CA GLU A 117 -11.40 -9.00 14.49
C GLU A 117 -11.11 -8.20 15.78
N ALA A 118 -12.06 -8.09 16.69
CA ALA A 118 -11.87 -7.36 17.94
C ALA A 118 -12.74 -7.94 19.06
N TYR A 119 -12.35 -7.67 20.30
CA TYR A 119 -13.15 -8.00 21.48
C TYR A 119 -13.27 -6.78 22.37
N VAL A 120 -14.50 -6.40 22.69
CA VAL A 120 -14.82 -5.26 23.55
C VAL A 120 -15.19 -5.78 24.93
N ALA A 121 -14.21 -5.81 25.84
CA ALA A 121 -14.38 -6.40 27.17
C ALA A 121 -15.51 -5.76 28.00
N ARG A 122 -15.76 -4.45 27.82
CA ARG A 122 -16.82 -3.73 28.56
C ARG A 122 -18.23 -4.23 28.25
N SER A 123 -18.46 -4.69 27.02
CA SER A 123 -19.77 -5.14 26.54
C SER A 123 -19.81 -6.65 26.25
N ASP A 124 -18.73 -7.38 26.58
CA ASP A 124 -18.55 -8.81 26.26
C ASP A 124 -18.92 -9.12 24.79
N THR A 125 -18.48 -8.24 23.87
CA THR A 125 -18.86 -8.34 22.46
C THR A 125 -17.65 -8.76 21.64
N PHE A 126 -17.75 -9.93 21.02
CA PHE A 126 -16.82 -10.37 19.98
C PHE A 126 -17.28 -9.85 18.62
N ILE A 127 -16.35 -9.23 17.90
CA ILE A 127 -16.54 -8.68 16.58
C ILE A 127 -15.78 -9.57 15.61
N GLU A 128 -16.51 -10.24 14.72
CA GLU A 128 -15.93 -11.07 13.67
C GLU A 128 -15.20 -10.23 12.63
N LYS A 129 -14.20 -10.85 11.99
CA LYS A 129 -13.52 -10.25 10.84
C LYS A 129 -14.47 -10.32 9.66
N GLU A 130 -14.77 -9.16 9.08
CA GLU A 130 -15.50 -9.05 7.83
C GLU A 130 -14.67 -8.21 6.85
N SER A 131 -14.55 -8.67 5.62
CA SER A 131 -13.72 -7.98 4.63
C SER A 131 -14.21 -8.22 3.22
N GLN A 132 -14.20 -7.17 2.42
CA GLN A 132 -14.45 -7.24 0.98
C GLN A 132 -13.19 -6.85 0.24
N ILE A 133 -12.67 -7.78 -0.57
CA ILE A 133 -11.46 -7.58 -1.37
C ILE A 133 -11.83 -6.95 -2.70
N ASN A 134 -11.06 -5.93 -3.08
CA ASN A 134 -11.06 -5.32 -4.39
C ASN A 134 -10.03 -6.05 -5.27
N GLU A 135 -10.53 -6.87 -6.19
CA GLU A 135 -9.71 -7.67 -7.10
C GLU A 135 -8.77 -6.83 -7.98
N GLN A 136 -9.17 -5.60 -8.34
CA GLN A 136 -8.35 -4.70 -9.14
C GLN A 136 -7.15 -4.20 -8.33
N ILE A 137 -7.36 -3.80 -7.06
CA ILE A 137 -6.25 -3.37 -6.20
C ILE A 137 -5.34 -4.56 -5.86
N ASP A 138 -5.90 -5.74 -5.61
CA ASP A 138 -5.12 -6.96 -5.40
C ASP A 138 -4.18 -7.26 -6.59
N ARG A 139 -4.71 -7.18 -7.82
CA ARG A 139 -3.92 -7.27 -9.05
C ARG A 139 -2.79 -6.26 -9.08
N MET A 140 -3.07 -4.99 -8.77
CA MET A 140 -2.06 -3.93 -8.75
C MET A 140 -0.97 -4.19 -7.70
N ARG A 141 -1.32 -4.79 -6.55
CA ARG A 141 -0.33 -5.20 -5.53
C ARG A 141 0.58 -6.33 -6.04
N HIS A 142 0.03 -7.32 -6.74
CA HIS A 142 0.81 -8.37 -7.39
C HIS A 142 1.73 -7.81 -8.48
N SER A 143 1.23 -6.85 -9.27
CA SER A 143 2.01 -6.11 -10.28
C SER A 143 3.19 -5.38 -9.63
N ALA A 144 2.95 -4.65 -8.53
CA ALA A 144 3.97 -3.92 -7.79
C ALA A 144 5.10 -4.80 -7.25
N THR A 145 4.78 -5.92 -6.57
CA THR A 145 5.81 -6.81 -6.02
C THR A 145 6.57 -7.55 -7.12
N ARG A 146 5.90 -7.92 -8.22
CA ARG A 146 6.56 -8.49 -9.41
C ARG A 146 7.51 -7.48 -10.05
N ALA A 147 7.07 -6.23 -10.26
CA ALA A 147 7.85 -5.20 -10.94
C ALA A 147 9.21 -5.01 -10.24
N LEU A 148 9.26 -4.94 -8.91
CA LEU A 148 10.52 -4.85 -8.15
C LEU A 148 11.48 -6.02 -8.43
N LEU A 149 10.95 -7.21 -8.65
CA LEU A 149 11.73 -8.43 -8.91
C LEU A 149 12.16 -8.60 -10.36
N GLU A 150 11.52 -7.90 -11.30
CA GLU A 150 11.75 -8.10 -12.74
C GLU A 150 12.29 -6.88 -13.47
N ARG A 151 12.18 -5.68 -12.89
CA ARG A 151 12.50 -4.40 -13.53
C ARG A 151 13.36 -3.52 -12.63
N ASP A 152 14.07 -2.58 -13.24
CA ASP A 152 14.85 -1.54 -12.55
C ASP A 152 14.13 -0.18 -12.57
N ASP A 153 13.23 0.03 -13.53
CA ASP A 153 12.48 1.26 -13.76
C ASP A 153 11.11 1.27 -13.06
N VAL A 154 11.11 1.06 -11.74
CA VAL A 154 9.89 0.90 -10.94
C VAL A 154 9.61 2.12 -10.06
N ILE A 155 8.40 2.66 -10.15
CA ILE A 155 7.85 3.65 -9.21
C ILE A 155 6.64 3.02 -8.53
N ILE A 156 6.66 2.84 -7.20
CA ILE A 156 5.49 2.37 -6.46
C ILE A 156 4.91 3.52 -5.67
N VAL A 157 3.64 3.85 -5.92
CA VAL A 157 2.86 4.73 -5.04
C VAL A 157 2.15 3.87 -4.01
N ALA A 158 2.49 4.06 -2.74
CA ALA A 158 2.04 3.21 -1.65
C ALA A 158 1.40 4.00 -0.49
N SER A 159 0.41 3.39 0.16
CA SER A 159 -0.04 3.86 1.48
C SER A 159 0.75 3.18 2.59
N VAL A 160 0.38 3.42 3.86
CA VAL A 160 0.88 2.63 5.01
C VAL A 160 0.65 1.12 4.86
N SER A 161 -0.07 0.63 3.85
CA SER A 161 -0.08 -0.79 3.54
C SER A 161 1.32 -1.37 3.27
N CYS A 162 2.31 -0.57 2.87
CA CYS A 162 3.68 -1.02 2.62
C CYS A 162 4.41 -1.51 3.88
N ILE A 163 4.00 -1.08 5.08
CA ILE A 163 4.57 -1.53 6.36
C ILE A 163 3.80 -2.70 6.99
N TYR A 164 2.77 -3.22 6.32
CA TYR A 164 2.02 -4.39 6.78
C TYR A 164 2.62 -5.68 6.22
N GLY A 165 2.43 -6.77 6.97
CA GLY A 165 2.91 -8.10 6.64
C GLY A 165 2.40 -8.59 5.29
N ILE A 166 3.32 -8.99 4.40
CA ILE A 166 3.10 -9.77 3.18
C ILE A 166 3.99 -11.02 3.23
N GLY A 167 3.88 -11.94 2.26
CA GLY A 167 4.81 -13.07 2.21
C GLY A 167 6.25 -12.63 1.98
N SER A 168 7.20 -13.45 2.46
CA SER A 168 8.62 -13.15 2.32
C SER A 168 9.06 -13.18 0.87
N VAL A 169 10.06 -12.35 0.53
CA VAL A 169 10.65 -12.29 -0.82
C VAL A 169 11.21 -13.65 -1.22
N GLU A 170 11.84 -14.36 -0.28
CA GLU A 170 12.43 -15.67 -0.52
C GLU A 170 11.35 -16.68 -0.86
N THR A 171 10.22 -16.66 -0.16
CA THR A 171 9.11 -17.60 -0.41
C THR A 171 8.42 -17.25 -1.72
N TYR A 172 8.11 -15.98 -1.94
CA TYR A 172 7.45 -15.51 -3.15
C TYR A 172 8.33 -15.71 -4.39
N GLY A 173 9.64 -15.48 -4.28
CA GLY A 173 10.63 -15.69 -5.34
C GLY A 173 10.98 -17.17 -5.56
N ALA A 174 11.06 -17.99 -4.50
CA ALA A 174 11.29 -19.43 -4.63
C ALA A 174 10.11 -20.14 -5.30
N MET A 175 8.88 -19.70 -5.02
CA MET A 175 7.67 -20.21 -5.65
C MET A 175 7.40 -19.54 -7.02
N THR A 176 8.44 -19.39 -7.84
CA THR A 176 8.33 -18.93 -9.23
C THR A 176 8.78 -19.99 -10.22
N GLN A 177 8.03 -20.10 -11.32
CA GLN A 177 8.30 -21.05 -12.40
C GLN A 177 8.71 -20.28 -13.66
N ASP A 178 9.93 -20.51 -14.14
CA ASP A 178 10.40 -19.98 -15.43
C ASP A 178 10.03 -20.98 -16.52
N ILE A 179 9.24 -20.54 -17.50
CA ILE A 179 8.85 -21.32 -18.66
C ILE A 179 9.46 -20.67 -19.91
N GLU A 180 10.16 -21.45 -20.73
CA GLU A 180 10.93 -20.96 -21.89
C GLU A 180 10.70 -21.86 -23.10
N VAL A 181 10.50 -21.24 -24.27
CA VAL A 181 10.25 -21.94 -25.53
C VAL A 181 11.44 -22.83 -25.90
N GLY A 182 11.16 -24.01 -26.47
CA GLY A 182 12.16 -24.99 -26.90
C GLY A 182 12.68 -25.90 -25.79
N LYS A 183 12.14 -25.80 -24.56
CA LYS A 183 12.43 -26.75 -23.47
C LYS A 183 11.36 -27.82 -23.33
N GLU A 184 11.76 -28.96 -22.78
CA GLU A 184 10.85 -30.05 -22.43
C GLU A 184 10.19 -29.82 -21.06
N TYR A 185 8.87 -29.97 -21.02
CA TYR A 185 8.05 -29.88 -19.83
C TYR A 185 7.01 -30.99 -19.80
N ASN A 186 6.86 -31.62 -18.64
CA ASN A 186 5.69 -32.44 -18.40
C ASN A 186 4.48 -31.55 -18.11
N GLN A 187 3.51 -31.47 -19.02
CA GLN A 187 2.32 -30.61 -18.88
C GLN A 187 1.57 -30.88 -17.55
N ARG A 188 1.51 -32.13 -17.08
CA ARG A 188 0.90 -32.47 -15.79
C ARG A 188 1.70 -31.97 -14.59
N GLY A 189 3.03 -32.00 -14.69
CA GLY A 189 3.92 -31.38 -13.71
C GLY A 189 3.69 -29.87 -13.61
N VAL A 190 3.64 -29.17 -14.75
CA VAL A 190 3.35 -27.72 -14.78
C VAL A 190 2.01 -27.40 -14.10
N MET A 191 0.97 -28.21 -14.35
CA MET A 191 -0.32 -28.05 -13.67
C MET A 191 -0.24 -28.28 -12.16
N GLN A 192 0.54 -29.25 -11.69
CA GLN A 192 0.73 -29.50 -10.26
C GLN A 192 1.44 -28.33 -9.57
N ASP A 193 2.43 -27.75 -10.23
CA ASP A 193 3.15 -26.57 -9.75
C ASP A 193 2.22 -25.34 -9.68
N LEU A 194 1.38 -25.12 -10.70
CA LEU A 194 0.35 -24.07 -10.69
C LEU A 194 -0.62 -24.22 -9.52
N VAL A 195 -1.07 -25.44 -9.21
CA VAL A 195 -1.93 -25.71 -8.05
C VAL A 195 -1.19 -25.42 -6.74
N ALA A 196 0.08 -25.79 -6.63
CA ALA A 196 0.91 -25.47 -5.47
C ALA A 196 1.09 -23.95 -5.30
N GLN A 197 1.11 -23.20 -6.40
CA GLN A 197 1.12 -21.73 -6.46
C GLN A 197 -0.27 -21.07 -6.25
N GLN A 198 -1.29 -21.83 -5.82
CA GLN A 198 -2.67 -21.36 -5.58
C GLN A 198 -3.45 -20.94 -6.83
N TYR A 199 -3.06 -21.39 -8.02
CA TYR A 199 -3.93 -21.27 -9.19
C TYR A 199 -5.02 -22.34 -9.17
N LYS A 200 -6.22 -21.97 -9.60
CA LYS A 200 -7.35 -22.89 -9.69
C LYS A 200 -7.54 -23.38 -11.12
N ARG A 201 -7.71 -24.68 -11.32
CA ARG A 201 -8.14 -25.18 -12.63
C ARG A 201 -9.59 -24.81 -12.87
N ASN A 202 -9.88 -24.08 -13.94
CA ASN A 202 -11.25 -23.72 -14.30
C ASN A 202 -11.43 -23.69 -15.83
N ASP A 203 -11.92 -24.80 -16.37
CA ASP A 203 -12.10 -24.96 -17.82
C ASP A 203 -13.33 -24.18 -18.35
N ASN A 204 -14.33 -23.93 -17.50
CA ASN A 204 -15.60 -23.30 -17.86
C ASN A 204 -15.60 -21.78 -17.70
N ALA A 205 -15.11 -21.30 -16.55
CA ALA A 205 -15.09 -19.87 -16.21
C ALA A 205 -13.64 -19.42 -16.00
N PHE A 206 -12.96 -19.17 -17.12
CA PHE A 206 -11.58 -18.70 -17.10
C PHE A 206 -11.52 -17.28 -16.53
N ALA A 207 -10.81 -17.13 -15.41
CA ALA A 207 -10.68 -15.88 -14.66
C ALA A 207 -9.25 -15.69 -14.14
N ARG A 208 -8.93 -14.49 -13.64
CA ARG A 208 -7.63 -14.20 -13.01
C ARG A 208 -7.29 -15.23 -11.92
N GLY A 209 -6.06 -15.72 -11.91
CA GLY A 209 -5.62 -16.74 -10.95
C GLY A 209 -6.11 -18.15 -11.27
N SER A 210 -6.52 -18.40 -12.52
CA SER A 210 -6.93 -19.73 -12.98
C SER A 210 -6.12 -20.20 -14.19
N PHE A 211 -6.14 -21.51 -14.42
CA PHE A 211 -5.62 -22.13 -15.64
C PHE A 211 -6.63 -23.12 -16.22
N ARG A 212 -6.53 -23.40 -17.52
CA ARG A 212 -7.34 -24.39 -18.23
C ARG A 212 -6.55 -25.12 -19.29
N VAL A 213 -7.01 -26.31 -19.67
CA VAL A 213 -6.33 -27.16 -20.64
C VAL A 213 -7.22 -27.37 -21.86
N ARG A 214 -6.69 -27.13 -23.05
CA ARG A 214 -7.38 -27.35 -24.33
C ARG A 214 -6.48 -28.16 -25.25
N GLY A 215 -6.66 -29.48 -25.23
CA GLY A 215 -5.77 -30.41 -25.96
C GLY A 215 -4.32 -30.22 -25.53
N ASP A 216 -3.46 -29.89 -26.48
CA ASP A 216 -2.03 -29.70 -26.26
C ASP A 216 -1.66 -28.28 -25.80
N SER A 217 -2.67 -27.44 -25.52
CA SER A 217 -2.46 -26.09 -25.00
C SER A 217 -2.85 -25.95 -23.53
N LEU A 218 -2.00 -25.28 -22.75
CA LEU A 218 -2.25 -24.87 -21.38
C LEU A 218 -2.40 -23.35 -21.36
N GLU A 219 -3.56 -22.85 -20.96
CA GLU A 219 -3.82 -21.42 -20.83
C GLU A 219 -3.83 -21.03 -19.36
N ILE A 220 -3.13 -19.94 -19.04
CA ILE A 220 -2.94 -19.44 -17.67
C ILE A 220 -3.34 -17.96 -17.67
N TRP A 221 -4.12 -17.53 -16.68
CA TRP A 221 -4.40 -16.13 -16.42
C TRP A 221 -3.63 -15.69 -15.17
N PRO A 222 -2.46 -15.04 -15.33
CA PRO A 222 -1.60 -14.66 -14.22
C PRO A 222 -2.28 -13.68 -13.25
N ALA A 223 -1.90 -13.73 -11.98
CA ALA A 223 -2.47 -12.86 -10.93
C ALA A 223 -2.25 -11.35 -11.15
N HIS A 224 -1.24 -10.96 -11.92
CA HIS A 224 -0.83 -9.57 -12.11
C HIS A 224 -1.38 -8.93 -13.40
N LEU A 225 -1.88 -9.74 -14.35
CA LEU A 225 -2.42 -9.24 -15.63
C LEU A 225 -3.93 -8.98 -15.53
N ASP A 226 -4.38 -7.93 -16.21
CA ASP A 226 -5.78 -7.48 -16.15
C ASP A 226 -6.64 -8.30 -17.10
N ASP A 227 -6.36 -8.19 -18.40
CA ASP A 227 -7.13 -8.71 -19.52
C ASP A 227 -6.27 -9.60 -20.44
N ARG A 228 -5.08 -10.01 -19.97
CA ARG A 228 -4.12 -10.81 -20.73
C ARG A 228 -3.90 -12.17 -20.06
N GLY A 229 -3.83 -13.20 -20.89
CA GLY A 229 -3.48 -14.56 -20.51
C GLY A 229 -2.33 -15.08 -21.36
N TRP A 230 -1.68 -16.14 -20.87
CA TRP A 230 -0.61 -16.82 -21.59
C TRP A 230 -1.07 -18.19 -22.05
N ARG A 231 -0.89 -18.48 -23.34
CA ARG A 231 -1.13 -19.79 -23.95
C ARG A 231 0.21 -20.46 -24.20
N LEU A 232 0.44 -21.57 -23.53
CA LEU A 232 1.57 -22.47 -23.71
C LEU A 232 1.16 -23.58 -24.67
N SER A 233 1.80 -23.66 -25.83
CA SER A 233 1.49 -24.66 -26.86
C SER A 233 2.55 -25.76 -26.84
N PHE A 234 2.14 -27.00 -26.60
CA PHE A 234 3.05 -28.15 -26.49
C PHE A 234 2.95 -29.07 -27.71
N PHE A 235 4.07 -29.70 -28.07
CA PHE A 235 4.12 -30.84 -28.97
C PHE A 235 4.78 -32.01 -28.25
N GLY A 236 3.97 -32.93 -27.75
CA GLY A 236 4.43 -33.95 -26.81
C GLY A 236 4.88 -33.30 -25.49
N GLU A 237 6.18 -33.33 -25.20
CA GLU A 237 6.77 -32.67 -24.03
C GLU A 237 7.48 -31.35 -24.38
N GLU A 238 7.67 -31.03 -25.66
CA GLU A 238 8.36 -29.80 -26.07
C GLU A 238 7.39 -28.60 -26.06
N LEU A 239 7.82 -27.47 -25.47
CA LEU A 239 7.07 -26.21 -25.56
C LEU A 239 7.43 -25.47 -26.86
N GLU A 240 6.53 -25.49 -27.84
CA GLU A 240 6.75 -24.86 -29.16
C GLU A 240 6.57 -23.34 -29.13
N GLY A 241 5.74 -22.82 -28.22
CA GLY A 241 5.46 -21.38 -28.20
C GLY A 241 4.67 -20.90 -27.01
N ILE A 242 4.93 -19.64 -26.63
CA ILE A 242 4.18 -18.89 -25.64
C ILE A 242 3.52 -17.71 -26.35
N THR A 243 2.20 -17.65 -26.31
CA THR A 243 1.42 -16.57 -26.91
C THR A 243 0.68 -15.82 -25.83
N GLU A 244 0.83 -14.49 -25.80
CA GLU A 244 -0.05 -13.64 -25.02
C GLU A 244 -1.33 -13.37 -25.81
N PHE A 245 -2.48 -13.43 -25.13
CA PHE A 245 -3.77 -13.19 -25.75
C PHE A 245 -4.72 -12.42 -24.82
N ASP A 246 -5.66 -11.71 -25.43
CA ASP A 246 -6.76 -11.03 -24.75
C ASP A 246 -7.77 -12.05 -24.21
N THR A 247 -8.04 -12.05 -22.90
CA THR A 247 -8.85 -13.09 -22.24
C THR A 247 -10.33 -12.99 -22.55
N LEU A 248 -10.80 -11.84 -23.05
CA LEU A 248 -12.19 -11.61 -23.44
C LEU A 248 -12.45 -12.00 -24.90
N THR A 249 -11.58 -11.60 -25.81
CA THR A 249 -11.73 -11.77 -27.27
C THR A 249 -11.01 -13.00 -27.81
N GLY A 250 -9.99 -13.50 -27.10
CA GLY A 250 -9.11 -14.56 -27.56
C GLY A 250 -8.07 -14.12 -28.60
N ALA A 251 -8.04 -12.83 -28.94
CA ALA A 251 -7.11 -12.28 -29.93
C ALA A 251 -5.67 -12.35 -29.42
N LYS A 252 -4.74 -12.77 -30.29
CA LYS A 252 -3.31 -12.76 -30.00
C LYS A 252 -2.81 -11.32 -29.87
N THR A 253 -2.09 -11.03 -28.81
CA THR A 253 -1.51 -9.71 -28.52
C THR A 253 -0.01 -9.71 -28.71
N ASP A 254 0.69 -10.75 -28.26
CA ASP A 254 2.14 -10.85 -28.38
C ASP A 254 2.65 -12.31 -28.47
N THR A 255 3.94 -12.49 -28.79
CA THR A 255 4.65 -13.78 -28.76
C THR A 255 5.85 -13.65 -27.83
N LEU A 256 5.92 -14.52 -26.83
CA LEU A 256 6.94 -14.46 -25.78
C LEU A 256 7.91 -15.64 -25.93
N GLU A 257 9.20 -15.39 -25.72
CA GLU A 257 10.22 -16.46 -25.69
C GLU A 257 10.32 -17.11 -24.31
N LYS A 258 10.03 -16.33 -23.26
CA LYS A 258 10.14 -16.74 -21.87
C LYS A 258 9.12 -16.00 -21.00
N ILE A 259 8.58 -16.69 -20.01
CA ILE A 259 7.72 -16.12 -18.96
C ILE A 259 8.17 -16.59 -17.57
N ARG A 260 7.77 -15.84 -16.55
CA ARG A 260 7.89 -16.24 -15.15
C ARG A 260 6.53 -16.18 -14.48
N ILE A 261 6.09 -17.33 -13.97
CA ILE A 261 4.81 -17.48 -13.28
C ILE A 261 5.06 -17.31 -11.78
N TYR A 262 4.41 -16.29 -11.21
CA TYR A 262 4.39 -16.01 -9.76
C TYR A 262 3.16 -16.63 -9.10
N ALA A 263 3.28 -16.90 -7.80
CA ALA A 263 2.17 -17.39 -6.99
C ALA A 263 0.94 -16.47 -7.04
N ASN A 264 -0.24 -17.09 -7.02
CA ASN A 264 -1.54 -16.41 -7.05
C ASN A 264 -1.95 -15.82 -5.68
N SER A 265 -1.01 -15.78 -4.72
CA SER A 265 -1.20 -15.13 -3.43
C SER A 265 0.16 -14.71 -2.88
N HIS A 266 0.21 -13.61 -2.14
CA HIS A 266 1.41 -13.26 -1.38
C HIS A 266 1.64 -14.19 -0.18
N TYR A 267 0.66 -14.96 0.30
CA TYR A 267 0.78 -15.75 1.53
C TYR A 267 0.96 -17.26 1.29
N VAL A 268 1.42 -17.66 0.10
CA VAL A 268 1.64 -19.08 -0.19
C VAL A 268 2.77 -19.63 0.69
N THR A 269 2.47 -20.68 1.44
CA THR A 269 3.42 -21.33 2.34
C THR A 269 3.71 -22.76 1.85
N PRO A 270 4.98 -23.15 1.64
CA PRO A 270 5.32 -24.51 1.26
C PRO A 270 4.86 -25.55 2.31
N LYS A 271 4.43 -26.74 1.85
CA LYS A 271 3.96 -27.83 2.72
C LYS A 271 4.93 -28.19 3.87
N PRO A 272 6.27 -28.28 3.66
CA PRO A 272 7.19 -28.58 4.75
C PRO A 272 7.16 -27.52 5.86
N THR A 273 7.12 -26.23 5.47
CA THR A 273 7.03 -25.10 6.39
C THR A 273 5.73 -25.12 7.17
N LEU A 274 4.60 -25.40 6.48
CA LEU A 274 3.30 -25.52 7.12
C LEU A 274 3.27 -26.62 8.19
N ASN A 275 3.81 -27.80 7.86
CA ASN A 275 3.86 -28.93 8.81
C ASN A 275 4.71 -28.62 10.05
N GLN A 276 5.78 -27.82 9.90
CA GLN A 276 6.57 -27.36 11.03
C GLN A 276 5.81 -26.32 11.86
N ALA A 277 5.14 -25.37 11.20
CA ALA A 277 4.33 -24.35 11.86
C ALA A 277 3.22 -24.96 12.72
N ILE A 278 2.51 -25.98 12.22
CA ILE A 278 1.46 -26.70 12.94
C ILE A 278 1.96 -27.26 14.28
N LYS A 279 3.18 -27.84 14.30
CA LYS A 279 3.77 -28.39 15.53
C LYS A 279 4.07 -27.30 16.56
N GLU A 280 4.62 -26.17 16.13
CA GLU A 280 4.94 -25.06 17.03
C GLU A 280 3.69 -24.33 17.54
N ILE A 281 2.64 -24.24 16.72
CA ILE A 281 1.33 -23.71 17.13
C ILE A 281 0.71 -24.60 18.21
N ARG A 282 0.73 -25.93 18.03
CA ARG A 282 0.25 -26.89 19.05
C ARG A 282 1.00 -26.73 20.38
N LYS A 283 2.31 -26.53 20.32
CA LYS A 283 3.15 -26.30 21.51
C LYS A 283 2.80 -24.99 22.23
N GLU A 284 2.61 -23.89 21.51
CA GLU A 284 2.19 -22.62 22.13
C GLU A 284 0.79 -22.71 22.73
N LEU A 285 -0.13 -23.42 22.06
CA LEU A 285 -1.47 -23.69 22.58
C LEU A 285 -1.39 -24.41 23.94
N GLU A 286 -0.67 -25.53 24.03
CA GLU A 286 -0.52 -26.28 25.29
C GLU A 286 0.05 -25.42 26.43
N LEU A 287 1.05 -24.58 26.13
CA LEU A 287 1.63 -23.67 27.11
C LEU A 287 0.62 -22.61 27.58
N ARG A 288 -0.12 -22.01 26.65
CA ARG A 288 -1.09 -20.95 26.97
C ARG A 288 -2.32 -21.50 27.71
N LEU A 289 -2.77 -22.71 27.40
CA LEU A 289 -3.87 -23.37 28.13
C LEU A 289 -3.49 -23.61 29.59
N LYS A 290 -2.30 -24.18 29.85
CA LYS A 290 -1.80 -24.37 31.23
C LYS A 290 -1.69 -23.07 32.00
N GLN A 291 -1.28 -21.98 31.34
CA GLN A 291 -1.25 -20.66 31.95
C GLN A 291 -2.66 -20.20 32.35
N PHE A 292 -3.62 -20.25 31.43
CA PHE A 292 -4.99 -19.82 31.72
C PHE A 292 -5.67 -20.67 32.80
N GLU A 293 -5.50 -21.99 32.77
CA GLU A 293 -6.00 -22.88 33.82
C GLU A 293 -5.37 -22.57 35.19
N GLY A 294 -4.05 -22.31 35.22
CA GLY A 294 -3.35 -21.91 36.43
C GLY A 294 -3.76 -20.54 36.99
N GLU A 295 -4.20 -19.63 36.12
CA GLU A 295 -4.76 -18.31 36.49
C GLU A 295 -6.27 -18.35 36.81
N GLY A 296 -6.93 -19.51 36.68
CA GLY A 296 -8.39 -19.64 36.87
C GLY A 296 -9.25 -19.08 35.73
N LYS A 297 -8.64 -18.76 34.58
CA LYS A 297 -9.28 -18.24 33.35
C LYS A 297 -9.82 -19.38 32.47
N LEU A 298 -10.76 -20.15 33.02
CA LEU A 298 -11.26 -21.37 32.38
C LEU A 298 -12.05 -21.11 31.10
N LEU A 299 -12.78 -19.99 31.03
CA LEU A 299 -13.54 -19.61 29.84
C LEU A 299 -12.62 -19.24 28.67
N GLU A 300 -11.57 -18.46 28.95
CA GLU A 300 -10.54 -18.09 27.98
C GLU A 300 -9.78 -19.32 27.48
N ALA A 301 -9.45 -20.26 28.37
CA ALA A 301 -8.82 -21.53 28.01
C ALA A 301 -9.70 -22.34 27.04
N GLN A 302 -10.97 -22.54 27.39
CA GLN A 302 -11.91 -23.29 26.56
C GLN A 302 -12.10 -22.64 25.18
N ARG A 303 -12.24 -21.31 25.14
CA ARG A 303 -12.39 -20.54 23.90
C ARG A 303 -11.16 -20.68 23.00
N LEU A 304 -9.96 -20.54 23.57
CA LEU A 304 -8.70 -20.64 22.84
C LEU A 304 -8.49 -22.04 22.28
N GLU A 305 -8.78 -23.07 23.08
CA GLU A 305 -8.64 -24.46 22.68
C GLU A 305 -9.54 -24.81 21.50
N GLN A 306 -10.85 -24.51 21.61
CA GLN A 306 -11.81 -24.83 20.54
C GLN A 306 -11.41 -24.21 19.21
N ARG A 307 -11.10 -22.91 19.23
CA ARG A 307 -10.75 -22.17 18.01
C ARG A 307 -9.43 -22.64 17.42
N THR A 308 -8.38 -22.76 18.24
CA THR A 308 -7.05 -23.11 17.74
C THR A 308 -7.01 -24.54 17.21
N ARG A 309 -7.72 -25.49 17.85
CA ARG A 309 -7.83 -26.87 17.33
C ARG A 309 -8.55 -26.93 16.00
N PHE A 310 -9.64 -26.19 15.84
CA PHE A 310 -10.35 -26.09 14.56
C PHE A 310 -9.44 -25.51 13.46
N ASP A 311 -8.74 -24.41 13.75
CA ASP A 311 -7.80 -23.81 12.80
C ASP A 311 -6.67 -24.79 12.41
N LEU A 312 -6.13 -25.57 13.37
CA LEU A 312 -5.13 -26.60 13.11
C LEU A 312 -5.65 -27.75 12.23
N GLU A 313 -6.87 -28.23 12.47
CA GLU A 313 -7.51 -29.25 11.63
C GLU A 313 -7.69 -28.76 10.18
N MET A 314 -8.10 -27.50 10.02
CA MET A 314 -8.23 -26.87 8.71
C MET A 314 -6.88 -26.71 8.00
N LEU A 315 -5.82 -26.32 8.72
CA LEU A 315 -4.46 -26.24 8.17
C LEU A 315 -3.93 -27.61 7.73
N GLU A 316 -4.19 -28.69 8.48
CA GLU A 316 -3.78 -30.04 8.13
C GLU A 316 -4.54 -30.59 6.91
N ALA A 317 -5.85 -30.34 6.82
CA ALA A 317 -6.69 -30.88 5.76
C ALA A 317 -6.61 -30.08 4.45
N ALA A 318 -6.67 -28.75 4.54
CA ALA A 318 -6.80 -27.86 3.39
C ALA A 318 -5.56 -27.00 3.11
N GLY A 319 -4.59 -26.95 4.01
CA GLY A 319 -3.44 -26.06 3.90
C GLY A 319 -3.74 -24.59 4.20
N PHE A 320 -4.97 -24.28 4.64
CA PHE A 320 -5.46 -22.93 4.88
C PHE A 320 -6.56 -22.92 5.96
N CYS A 321 -6.64 -21.83 6.72
CA CYS A 321 -7.73 -21.55 7.66
C CYS A 321 -8.12 -20.07 7.62
N ASN A 322 -9.32 -19.74 8.08
CA ASN A 322 -9.77 -18.36 8.16
C ASN A 322 -8.98 -17.61 9.24
N GLY A 323 -8.33 -16.50 8.86
CA GLY A 323 -7.46 -15.77 9.78
C GLY A 323 -6.06 -16.38 9.91
N ILE A 324 -5.61 -17.14 8.90
CA ILE A 324 -4.26 -17.74 8.83
C ILE A 324 -3.13 -16.74 9.13
N GLU A 325 -3.33 -15.44 8.84
CA GLU A 325 -2.36 -14.39 9.12
C GLU A 325 -2.00 -14.27 10.62
N ASN A 326 -2.88 -14.71 11.52
CA ASN A 326 -2.62 -14.74 12.97
C ASN A 326 -1.54 -15.77 13.35
N TYR A 327 -1.20 -16.70 12.46
CA TYR A 327 -0.14 -17.68 12.61
C TYR A 327 1.13 -17.31 11.80
N SER A 328 1.18 -16.11 11.21
CA SER A 328 2.25 -15.69 10.28
C SER A 328 3.66 -15.83 10.82
N ARG A 329 3.92 -15.60 12.12
CA ARG A 329 5.23 -15.86 12.75
C ARG A 329 5.73 -17.26 12.44
N TYR A 330 4.89 -18.26 12.65
CA TYR A 330 5.25 -19.66 12.43
C TYR A 330 5.37 -20.00 10.95
N LEU A 331 4.52 -19.41 10.10
CA LEU A 331 4.52 -19.65 8.65
C LEU A 331 5.76 -19.04 7.97
N THR A 332 6.29 -17.95 8.51
CA THR A 332 7.49 -17.27 8.01
C THR A 332 8.78 -17.77 8.65
N GLY A 333 8.70 -18.51 9.76
CA GLY A 333 9.88 -18.96 10.51
C GLY A 333 10.59 -17.87 11.31
N ARG A 334 9.96 -16.70 11.50
CA ARG A 334 10.49 -15.57 12.27
C ARG A 334 10.52 -15.87 13.77
N MET A 335 11.47 -15.24 14.48
CA MET A 335 11.55 -15.35 15.94
C MET A 335 10.46 -14.49 16.62
N PRO A 336 10.05 -14.81 17.86
CA PRO A 336 9.12 -13.98 18.63
C PRO A 336 9.57 -12.52 18.70
N GLY A 337 8.66 -11.60 18.41
CA GLY A 337 8.92 -10.16 18.40
C GLY A 337 9.56 -9.60 17.11
N GLU A 338 10.08 -10.43 16.20
CA GLU A 338 10.55 -9.96 14.89
C GLU A 338 9.39 -9.43 14.03
N PRO A 339 9.63 -8.42 13.18
CA PRO A 339 8.61 -7.94 12.26
C PRO A 339 8.28 -9.01 11.20
N PRO A 340 7.03 -9.07 10.72
CA PRO A 340 6.72 -9.86 9.54
C PRO A 340 7.38 -9.25 8.29
N PRO A 341 7.57 -10.03 7.21
CA PRO A 341 8.03 -9.51 5.94
C PRO A 341 7.10 -8.42 5.42
N THR A 342 7.64 -7.32 4.89
CA THR A 342 6.84 -6.20 4.36
C THR A 342 7.30 -5.84 2.95
N LEU A 343 6.65 -4.85 2.32
CA LEU A 343 7.10 -4.35 1.01
C LEU A 343 8.57 -3.87 1.08
N PHE A 344 9.03 -3.38 2.23
CA PHE A 344 10.42 -2.94 2.43
C PHE A 344 11.46 -4.04 2.28
N GLU A 345 11.10 -5.32 2.41
CA GLU A 345 12.03 -6.41 2.08
C GLU A 345 12.16 -6.63 0.56
N TYR A 346 11.16 -6.23 -0.23
CA TYR A 346 11.18 -6.30 -1.70
C TYR A 346 11.90 -5.10 -2.33
N ILE A 347 12.02 -3.99 -1.59
CA ILE A 347 12.61 -2.76 -2.08
C ILE A 347 14.13 -2.96 -2.17
N PRO A 348 14.77 -2.70 -3.34
CA PRO A 348 16.21 -2.83 -3.46
C PRO A 348 16.94 -1.73 -2.68
N ASP A 349 18.14 -2.03 -2.18
CA ASP A 349 18.95 -1.10 -1.37
C ASP A 349 19.23 0.24 -2.07
N ASN A 350 19.27 0.23 -3.40
CA ASN A 350 19.46 1.42 -4.23
C ASN A 350 18.15 2.16 -4.56
N ALA A 351 17.01 1.83 -3.97
CA ALA A 351 15.80 2.61 -4.16
C ALA A 351 15.86 3.95 -3.42
N ILE A 352 14.90 4.83 -3.70
CA ILE A 352 14.68 6.09 -2.97
C ILE A 352 13.24 6.10 -2.45
N VAL A 353 13.06 6.42 -1.18
CA VAL A 353 11.75 6.61 -0.57
C VAL A 353 11.40 8.09 -0.55
N PHE A 354 10.26 8.46 -1.11
CA PHE A 354 9.69 9.80 -1.01
C PHE A 354 8.50 9.75 -0.07
N ALA A 355 8.55 10.48 1.05
CA ALA A 355 7.42 10.59 1.96
C ALA A 355 6.66 11.88 1.66
N ASP A 356 5.56 11.76 0.91
CA ASP A 356 4.69 12.89 0.59
C ASP A 356 3.85 13.27 1.81
N GLU A 357 3.62 14.58 1.94
CA GLU A 357 3.08 15.21 3.14
C GLU A 357 3.66 14.60 4.43
N SER A 358 5.01 14.62 4.54
CA SER A 358 5.78 13.91 5.56
C SER A 358 5.31 14.17 7.00
N HIS A 359 4.83 15.39 7.24
CA HIS A 359 4.27 15.82 8.52
C HIS A 359 3.02 15.02 8.95
N VAL A 360 2.37 14.32 8.02
CA VAL A 360 1.27 13.38 8.28
C VAL A 360 1.72 11.93 8.09
N SER A 361 2.40 11.63 6.98
CA SER A 361 2.74 10.23 6.62
C SER A 361 3.72 9.59 7.61
N VAL A 362 4.70 10.34 8.13
CA VAL A 362 5.67 9.83 9.10
C VAL A 362 5.03 9.54 10.47
N PRO A 363 4.26 10.46 11.11
CA PRO A 363 3.54 10.13 12.34
C PRO A 363 2.54 8.98 12.18
N GLN A 364 1.88 8.88 11.02
CA GLN A 364 0.93 7.81 10.73
C GLN A 364 1.60 6.43 10.79
N ILE A 365 2.79 6.26 10.20
CA ILE A 365 3.60 5.04 10.27
C ILE A 365 3.82 4.62 11.74
N GLY A 366 4.21 5.57 12.59
CA GLY A 366 4.41 5.31 14.02
C GLY A 366 3.13 5.00 14.81
N GLY A 367 1.96 5.39 14.29
CA GLY A 367 0.65 5.12 14.90
C GLY A 367 0.11 3.72 14.63
N MET A 368 0.41 3.12 13.47
CA MET A 368 -0.23 1.87 13.02
C MET A 368 0.01 0.69 13.97
N TYR A 369 1.25 0.53 14.46
CA TYR A 369 1.60 -0.56 15.39
C TYR A 369 0.85 -0.47 16.73
N LYS A 370 0.73 0.74 17.30
CA LYS A 370 0.14 0.93 18.64
C LYS A 370 -1.33 0.49 18.68
N GLY A 371 -2.09 0.85 17.64
CA GLY A 371 -3.49 0.44 17.51
C GLY A 371 -3.65 -1.06 17.31
N ASP A 372 -2.85 -1.65 16.42
CA ASP A 372 -2.90 -3.08 16.13
C ASP A 372 -2.50 -3.94 17.34
N PHE A 373 -1.43 -3.56 18.03
CA PHE A 373 -0.96 -4.23 19.25
C PHE A 373 -2.03 -4.23 20.34
N ARG A 374 -2.66 -3.08 20.63
CA ARG A 374 -3.70 -2.99 21.67
C ARG A 374 -4.89 -3.89 21.36
N ARG A 375 -5.36 -3.88 20.11
CA ARG A 375 -6.48 -4.74 19.67
C ARG A 375 -6.15 -6.23 19.82
N LYS A 376 -4.97 -6.66 19.37
CA LYS A 376 -4.55 -8.07 19.42
C LYS A 376 -4.19 -8.54 20.82
N PHE A 377 -3.62 -7.67 21.64
CA PHE A 377 -3.39 -7.95 23.06
C PHE A 377 -4.70 -8.31 23.76
N THR A 378 -5.77 -7.53 23.55
CA THR A 378 -7.08 -7.85 24.12
C THR A 378 -7.64 -9.19 23.63
N LEU A 379 -7.48 -9.52 22.34
CA LEU A 379 -7.88 -10.85 21.83
C LEU A 379 -7.10 -11.98 22.50
N ALA A 380 -5.79 -11.82 22.66
CA ALA A 380 -4.92 -12.83 23.27
C ALA A 380 -5.14 -13.00 24.77
N GLU A 381 -5.44 -11.91 25.49
CA GLU A 381 -5.75 -11.94 26.93
C GLU A 381 -7.09 -12.60 27.23
N HIS A 382 -8.07 -12.48 26.33
CA HIS A 382 -9.39 -13.09 26.46
C HIS A 382 -9.54 -14.41 25.68
N GLY A 383 -8.44 -15.06 25.31
CA GLY A 383 -8.47 -16.41 24.73
C GLY A 383 -9.11 -16.52 23.34
N PHE A 384 -9.21 -15.41 22.57
CA PHE A 384 -9.67 -15.47 21.17
C PHE A 384 -8.55 -15.85 20.20
N ARG A 385 -7.31 -15.54 20.53
CA ARG A 385 -6.11 -15.84 19.72
C ARG A 385 -4.92 -16.22 20.61
N LEU A 386 -3.94 -16.91 20.05
CA LEU A 386 -2.66 -17.16 20.72
C LEU A 386 -1.86 -15.86 20.85
N PRO A 387 -0.93 -15.75 21.82
CA PRO A 387 -0.04 -14.59 21.95
C PRO A 387 0.75 -14.27 20.68
N SER A 388 1.13 -15.28 19.90
CA SER A 388 1.78 -15.14 18.60
C SER A 388 1.02 -14.28 17.58
N CYS A 389 -0.29 -14.09 17.73
CA CYS A 389 -1.04 -13.22 16.82
C CYS A 389 -0.52 -11.77 16.84
N MET A 390 0.08 -11.32 17.96
CA MET A 390 0.67 -9.99 18.08
C MET A 390 1.94 -9.80 17.23
N ASP A 391 2.59 -10.89 16.81
CA ASP A 391 3.75 -10.85 15.91
C ASP A 391 3.34 -10.71 14.44
N ASN A 392 2.08 -11.02 14.09
CA ASN A 392 1.48 -10.47 12.88
C ASN A 392 1.18 -9.00 13.15
N ARG A 393 1.92 -8.04 12.60
CA ARG A 393 1.73 -6.61 12.91
C ARG A 393 2.38 -5.75 11.84
N PRO A 394 2.00 -4.47 11.69
CA PRO A 394 2.82 -3.55 10.94
C PRO A 394 4.18 -3.33 11.62
N LEU A 395 5.14 -2.79 10.87
CA LEU A 395 6.42 -2.36 11.41
C LEU A 395 6.23 -1.36 12.55
N LYS A 396 7.08 -1.44 13.57
CA LYS A 396 7.31 -0.35 14.50
C LYS A 396 8.04 0.77 13.77
N PHE A 397 7.98 1.98 14.34
CA PHE A 397 8.65 3.13 13.73
C PHE A 397 10.16 2.92 13.58
N GLU A 398 10.79 2.34 14.60
CA GLU A 398 12.22 2.07 14.63
C GLU A 398 12.63 0.96 13.64
N GLU A 399 11.72 0.01 13.38
CA GLU A 399 11.94 -1.04 12.38
C GLU A 399 11.84 -0.47 10.96
N TRP A 400 10.84 0.38 10.70
CA TRP A 400 10.74 1.12 9.44
C TRP A 400 11.96 2.04 9.22
N ASP A 401 12.41 2.71 10.28
CA ASP A 401 13.56 3.62 10.23
C ASP A 401 14.88 2.91 9.91
N ALA A 402 15.06 1.70 10.44
CA ALA A 402 16.20 0.86 10.13
C ALA A 402 16.14 0.22 8.73
N MET A 403 14.94 -0.05 8.19
CA MET A 403 14.76 -0.76 6.92
C MET A 403 14.74 0.15 5.69
N ARG A 404 14.32 1.41 5.83
CA ARG A 404 14.17 2.28 4.65
C ARG A 404 15.53 2.66 4.04
N PRO A 405 15.64 2.70 2.70
CA PRO A 405 16.82 3.25 2.02
C PRO A 405 16.83 4.79 2.12
N GLN A 406 17.70 5.44 1.35
CA GLN A 406 17.76 6.90 1.26
C GLN A 406 16.36 7.49 1.03
N SER A 407 16.05 8.55 1.77
CA SER A 407 14.70 9.09 1.86
C SER A 407 14.66 10.60 1.65
N VAL A 408 13.65 11.08 0.93
CA VAL A 408 13.32 12.50 0.76
C VAL A 408 11.95 12.77 1.36
N PHE A 409 11.90 13.61 2.39
CA PHE A 409 10.67 14.04 3.05
C PHE A 409 10.12 15.28 2.36
N VAL A 410 8.89 15.20 1.87
CA VAL A 410 8.27 16.25 1.06
C VAL A 410 7.12 16.84 1.85
N SER A 411 7.22 18.12 2.20
CA SER A 411 6.20 18.79 3.02
C SER A 411 6.30 20.31 2.87
N ALA A 412 5.16 21.00 2.99
CA ALA A 412 5.15 22.46 3.17
C ALA A 412 5.50 22.84 4.63
N THR A 413 5.30 21.91 5.56
CA THR A 413 5.37 22.12 7.01
C THR A 413 6.09 20.92 7.67
N PRO A 414 7.37 20.65 7.33
CA PRO A 414 8.09 19.51 7.89
C PRO A 414 8.10 19.55 9.43
N GLN A 415 7.88 18.40 10.08
CA GLN A 415 7.93 18.34 11.53
C GLN A 415 9.36 18.22 12.05
N LYS A 416 9.49 18.26 13.39
CA LYS A 416 10.76 18.20 14.09
C LYS A 416 11.59 16.98 13.71
N TRP A 417 10.94 15.83 13.53
CA TRP A 417 11.67 14.58 13.26
C TRP A 417 12.36 14.61 11.90
N GLU A 418 11.68 15.03 10.82
CA GLU A 418 12.29 15.11 9.50
C GLU A 418 13.48 16.08 9.47
N MET A 419 13.34 17.22 10.15
CA MET A 419 14.40 18.23 10.26
C MET A 419 15.59 17.72 11.08
N GLU A 420 15.36 16.97 12.16
CA GLU A 420 16.44 16.32 12.91
C GLU A 420 17.17 15.27 12.06
N GLN A 421 16.43 14.50 11.27
CA GLN A 421 16.99 13.47 10.40
C GLN A 421 17.86 14.03 9.28
N SER A 422 17.54 15.23 8.76
CA SER A 422 18.34 15.91 7.73
C SER A 422 19.43 16.83 8.29
N GLY A 423 19.64 16.84 9.62
CA GLY A 423 20.60 17.75 10.26
C GLY A 423 20.20 19.24 10.16
N GLY A 424 18.93 19.52 9.91
CA GLY A 424 18.38 20.87 9.72
C GLY A 424 18.50 21.41 8.30
N ILE A 425 19.08 20.64 7.36
CA ILE A 425 19.26 21.04 5.96
C ILE A 425 17.99 20.67 5.18
N PHE A 426 17.52 21.59 4.33
CA PHE A 426 16.38 21.38 3.43
C PHE A 426 16.61 22.10 2.10
N ALA A 427 16.07 21.54 1.03
CA ALA A 427 15.93 22.21 -0.25
C ALA A 427 14.61 22.99 -0.24
N GLU A 428 14.67 24.28 -0.55
CA GLU A 428 13.50 25.17 -0.53
C GLU A 428 12.85 25.27 -1.92
N GLN A 429 11.52 25.17 -1.95
CA GLN A 429 10.72 25.35 -3.17
C GLN A 429 9.43 26.12 -2.84
N VAL A 430 9.52 27.45 -2.88
CA VAL A 430 8.42 28.36 -2.50
C VAL A 430 7.83 29.11 -3.69
N ILE A 431 8.63 29.35 -4.73
CA ILE A 431 8.18 30.05 -5.93
C ILE A 431 7.32 29.12 -6.80
N ARG A 432 6.04 29.50 -6.96
CA ARG A 432 5.10 28.80 -7.86
C ARG A 432 5.45 29.10 -9.32
N PRO A 433 5.48 28.11 -10.23
CA PRO A 433 5.72 28.35 -11.66
C PRO A 433 4.76 29.37 -12.30
N THR A 434 3.55 29.48 -11.77
CA THR A 434 2.51 30.42 -12.23
C THR A 434 2.70 31.86 -11.73
N GLY A 435 3.64 32.10 -10.80
CA GLY A 435 3.83 33.39 -10.15
C GLY A 435 2.76 33.74 -9.09
N LEU A 436 1.89 32.79 -8.72
CA LEU A 436 0.90 33.00 -7.66
C LEU A 436 1.59 33.21 -6.30
N VAL A 437 1.21 34.31 -5.63
CA VAL A 437 1.72 34.68 -4.30
C VAL A 437 0.84 34.08 -3.20
N ASP A 438 1.41 33.97 -2.00
CA ASP A 438 0.63 33.59 -0.81
C ASP A 438 -0.42 34.67 -0.47
N PRO A 439 -1.58 34.28 0.06
CA PRO A 439 -2.67 35.21 0.37
C PRO A 439 -2.30 36.14 1.52
N MET A 440 -2.84 37.36 1.50
CA MET A 440 -2.76 38.28 2.64
C MET A 440 -3.58 37.76 3.82
N ILE A 441 -3.03 37.88 5.03
CA ILE A 441 -3.69 37.45 6.27
C ILE A 441 -4.18 38.68 7.03
N GLU A 442 -5.46 38.67 7.39
CA GLU A 442 -6.08 39.69 8.24
C GLU A 442 -6.61 39.04 9.53
N ILE A 443 -6.43 39.71 10.67
CA ILE A 443 -6.92 39.24 11.98
C ILE A 443 -7.99 40.23 12.44
N ARG A 444 -9.22 39.73 12.63
CA ARG A 444 -10.39 40.51 13.06
C ARG A 444 -10.91 40.06 14.45
N PRO A 445 -11.59 40.93 15.22
CA PRO A 445 -12.17 40.58 16.52
C PRO A 445 -13.32 39.56 16.41
N VAL A 446 -13.56 38.81 17.49
CA VAL A 446 -14.53 37.68 17.51
C VAL A 446 -15.98 38.16 17.66
N GLU A 447 -16.19 39.33 18.24
CA GLU A 447 -17.51 39.84 18.68
C GLU A 447 -18.54 39.92 17.55
N THR A 448 -18.10 40.22 16.33
CA THR A 448 -18.96 40.38 15.14
C THR A 448 -18.56 39.44 13.99
N GLN A 449 -17.82 38.38 14.29
CA GLN A 449 -17.16 37.52 13.29
C GLN A 449 -18.11 36.93 12.24
N VAL A 450 -19.35 36.60 12.61
CA VAL A 450 -20.32 35.96 11.70
C VAL A 450 -20.91 36.99 10.73
N ASP A 451 -21.27 38.17 11.22
CA ASP A 451 -21.78 39.28 10.41
C ASP A 451 -20.70 39.78 9.44
N ASP A 452 -19.47 39.92 9.94
CA ASP A 452 -18.29 40.29 9.16
C ASP A 452 -18.00 39.26 8.05
N LEU A 453 -18.00 37.97 8.39
CA LEU A 453 -17.84 36.88 7.42
C LEU A 453 -18.94 36.89 6.35
N LEU A 454 -20.19 37.13 6.74
CA LEU A 454 -21.33 37.20 5.80
C LEU A 454 -21.15 38.34 4.78
N ASP A 455 -20.71 39.51 5.24
CA ASP A 455 -20.44 40.65 4.36
C ASP A 455 -19.31 40.33 3.37
N GLU A 456 -18.20 39.76 3.83
CA GLU A 456 -17.10 39.33 2.95
C GLU A 456 -17.51 38.24 1.96
N VAL A 457 -18.27 37.23 2.41
CA VAL A 457 -18.82 36.19 1.54
C VAL A 457 -19.67 36.79 0.43
N ARG A 458 -20.54 37.77 0.73
CA ARG A 458 -21.37 38.44 -0.28
C ARG A 458 -20.53 39.18 -1.30
N LYS A 459 -19.47 39.89 -0.88
CA LYS A 459 -18.54 40.58 -1.79
C LYS A 459 -17.81 39.59 -2.70
N VAL A 460 -17.27 38.50 -2.13
CA VAL A 460 -16.54 37.46 -2.86
C VAL A 460 -17.45 36.74 -3.87
N ALA A 461 -18.66 36.39 -3.46
CA ALA A 461 -19.65 35.75 -4.33
C ALA A 461 -20.11 36.69 -5.47
N ALA A 462 -20.31 37.98 -5.19
CA ALA A 462 -20.65 38.97 -6.21
C ALA A 462 -19.55 39.15 -7.27
N ALA A 463 -18.28 38.94 -6.89
CA ALA A 463 -17.14 38.91 -7.81
C ALA A 463 -17.00 37.58 -8.56
N GLY A 464 -17.92 36.63 -8.38
CA GLY A 464 -17.90 35.31 -9.01
C GLY A 464 -16.86 34.35 -8.43
N MET A 465 -16.25 34.69 -7.29
CA MET A 465 -15.27 33.88 -6.57
C MET A 465 -15.94 32.96 -5.53
N ARG A 466 -15.16 32.14 -4.82
CA ARG A 466 -15.64 31.16 -3.81
C ARG A 466 -14.96 31.38 -2.47
N THR A 467 -15.65 31.04 -1.39
CA THR A 467 -15.13 31.15 -0.02
C THR A 467 -15.03 29.78 0.64
N LEU A 468 -13.90 29.52 1.30
CA LEU A 468 -13.72 28.40 2.21
C LEU A 468 -13.73 28.93 3.64
N CYS A 469 -14.55 28.34 4.51
CA CYS A 469 -14.62 28.66 5.93
C CYS A 469 -14.30 27.39 6.73
N THR A 470 -13.57 27.51 7.83
CA THR A 470 -13.24 26.38 8.71
C THR A 470 -13.74 26.66 10.12
N THR A 471 -14.49 25.72 10.69
CA THR A 471 -14.93 25.76 12.09
C THR A 471 -14.21 24.70 12.93
N LEU A 472 -14.45 24.71 14.24
CA LEU A 472 -13.81 23.78 15.19
C LEU A 472 -14.60 22.48 15.40
N THR A 473 -15.90 22.46 15.09
CA THR A 473 -16.75 21.30 15.37
C THR A 473 -17.75 21.07 14.23
N LYS A 474 -18.19 19.81 14.06
CA LYS A 474 -19.22 19.44 13.08
C LYS A 474 -20.49 20.26 13.25
N ARG A 475 -20.96 20.34 14.50
CA ARG A 475 -22.14 21.13 14.85
C ARG A 475 -21.99 22.60 14.49
N MET A 476 -20.82 23.22 14.74
CA MET A 476 -20.59 24.60 14.30
C MET A 476 -20.60 24.76 12.79
N ALA A 477 -20.08 23.79 12.03
CA ALA A 477 -20.14 23.82 10.57
C ALA A 477 -21.59 23.72 10.06
N GLU A 478 -22.38 22.82 10.65
CA GLU A 478 -23.80 22.62 10.36
C GLU A 478 -24.62 23.88 10.72
N ASP A 479 -24.52 24.35 11.97
CA ASP A 479 -25.22 25.54 12.48
C ASP A 479 -24.89 26.78 11.64
N LEU A 480 -23.62 27.00 11.28
CA LEU A 480 -23.21 28.13 10.44
C LEU A 480 -23.74 28.00 9.00
N THR A 481 -23.80 26.77 8.47
CA THR A 481 -24.37 26.51 7.15
C THR A 481 -25.86 26.83 7.13
N GLU A 482 -26.61 26.38 8.14
CA GLU A 482 -28.04 26.67 8.27
C GLU A 482 -28.29 28.18 8.36
N TYR A 483 -27.56 28.86 9.24
CA TYR A 483 -27.66 30.32 9.39
C TYR A 483 -27.33 31.07 8.09
N MET A 484 -26.24 30.73 7.39
CA MET A 484 -25.90 31.33 6.10
C MET A 484 -26.96 31.07 5.03
N HIS A 485 -27.55 29.87 5.04
CA HIS A 485 -28.62 29.52 4.11
C HIS A 485 -29.88 30.35 4.35
N GLU A 486 -30.28 30.57 5.60
CA GLU A 486 -31.39 31.45 5.98
C GLU A 486 -31.17 32.91 5.54
N GLN A 487 -29.91 33.35 5.53
CA GLN A 487 -29.50 34.68 5.02
C GLN A 487 -29.38 34.76 3.49
N GLY A 488 -29.81 33.70 2.77
CA GLY A 488 -29.86 33.64 1.31
C GLY A 488 -28.53 33.30 0.63
N ILE A 489 -27.53 32.83 1.36
CA ILE A 489 -26.24 32.42 0.79
C ILE A 489 -26.33 30.98 0.26
N ARG A 490 -25.73 30.74 -0.91
CA ARG A 490 -25.56 29.39 -1.46
C ARG A 490 -24.37 28.73 -0.78
N VAL A 491 -24.62 27.85 0.18
CA VAL A 491 -23.61 27.27 1.06
C VAL A 491 -23.81 25.75 1.22
N ARG A 492 -22.70 25.03 1.43
CA ARG A 492 -22.67 23.63 1.85
C ARG A 492 -21.62 23.45 2.95
N TYR A 493 -21.78 22.44 3.80
CA TYR A 493 -20.72 22.00 4.71
C TYR A 493 -20.01 20.76 4.18
N MET A 494 -18.81 20.49 4.70
CA MET A 494 -18.08 19.24 4.48
C MET A 494 -17.34 18.79 5.75
N HIS A 495 -17.67 17.60 6.24
CA HIS A 495 -17.02 17.00 7.41
C HIS A 495 -16.86 15.48 7.28
N SER A 496 -16.25 14.85 8.29
CA SER A 496 -15.79 13.45 8.20
C SER A 496 -16.87 12.39 7.97
N GLU A 497 -18.14 12.66 8.25
CA GLU A 497 -19.26 11.73 7.99
C GLU A 497 -19.76 11.73 6.55
N ILE A 498 -19.38 12.73 5.74
CA ILE A 498 -19.74 12.75 4.32
C ILE A 498 -18.88 11.71 3.59
N ASP A 499 -19.52 10.90 2.73
CA ASP A 499 -18.85 9.90 1.93
C ASP A 499 -17.83 10.52 0.97
N THR A 500 -16.78 9.77 0.63
CA THR A 500 -15.69 10.28 -0.23
C THR A 500 -16.19 10.67 -1.62
N LEU A 501 -17.15 9.93 -2.20
CA LEU A 501 -17.74 10.26 -3.50
C LEU A 501 -18.54 11.55 -3.44
N GLU A 502 -19.34 11.71 -2.38
CA GLU A 502 -20.13 12.92 -2.16
C GLU A 502 -19.23 14.15 -1.96
N ARG A 503 -18.07 14.02 -1.29
CA ARG A 503 -17.09 15.11 -1.20
C ARG A 503 -16.58 15.57 -2.57
N ILE A 504 -16.34 14.64 -3.50
CA ILE A 504 -15.90 14.98 -4.86
C ILE A 504 -17.00 15.76 -5.58
N GLU A 505 -18.26 15.36 -5.42
CA GLU A 505 -19.40 16.08 -6.00
C GLU A 505 -19.56 17.48 -5.40
N ILE A 506 -19.47 17.61 -4.07
CA ILE A 506 -19.50 18.91 -3.38
C ILE A 506 -18.40 19.85 -3.91
N LEU A 507 -17.16 19.35 -4.03
CA LEU A 507 -16.05 20.15 -4.56
C LEU A 507 -16.24 20.53 -6.04
N ARG A 508 -16.77 19.62 -6.85
CA ARG A 508 -17.12 19.91 -8.26
C ARG A 508 -18.19 20.99 -8.33
N ASP A 509 -19.23 20.89 -7.52
CA ASP A 509 -20.36 21.82 -7.51
C ASP A 509 -19.94 23.21 -7.00
N LEU A 510 -18.99 23.29 -6.05
CA LEU A 510 -18.36 24.55 -5.66
C LEU A 510 -17.64 25.20 -6.85
N ARG A 511 -16.85 24.41 -7.60
CA ARG A 511 -16.12 24.90 -8.78
C ARG A 511 -17.06 25.34 -9.90
N LEU A 512 -18.15 24.62 -10.13
CA LEU A 512 -19.18 24.98 -11.11
C LEU A 512 -20.02 26.21 -10.69
N GLY A 513 -19.95 26.61 -9.42
CA GLY A 513 -20.73 27.73 -8.91
C GLY A 513 -22.19 27.38 -8.62
N THR A 514 -22.49 26.10 -8.39
CA THR A 514 -23.77 25.67 -7.82
C THR A 514 -24.00 26.31 -6.45
N PHE A 515 -22.91 26.47 -5.68
CA PHE A 515 -22.88 27.22 -4.43
C PHE A 515 -21.56 28.01 -4.29
N ASP A 516 -21.52 28.98 -3.39
CA ASP A 516 -20.43 29.96 -3.27
C ASP A 516 -19.51 29.71 -2.07
N VAL A 517 -20.02 29.09 -1.01
CA VAL A 517 -19.32 28.91 0.26
C VAL A 517 -19.27 27.45 0.67
N LEU A 518 -18.08 26.96 1.02
CA LEU A 518 -17.88 25.65 1.63
C LEU A 518 -17.40 25.80 3.08
N ILE A 519 -18.16 25.25 4.03
CA ILE A 519 -17.81 25.28 5.46
C ILE A 519 -17.26 23.90 5.86
N GLY A 520 -15.98 23.83 6.17
CA GLY A 520 -15.28 22.64 6.63
C GLY A 520 -14.93 22.68 8.11
N ILE A 521 -14.19 21.66 8.55
CA ILE A 521 -13.60 21.57 9.88
C ILE A 521 -12.10 21.41 9.72
N ASN A 522 -11.33 22.13 10.51
CA ASN A 522 -9.90 21.88 10.65
C ASN A 522 -9.70 20.75 11.67
N LEU A 523 -9.54 19.51 11.21
CA LEU A 523 -9.34 18.32 12.05
C LEU A 523 -7.88 17.87 12.06
#